data_AF-A0A2H0LNW0-F1
#
_entry.id   AF-A0A2H0LNW0-F1
#
_cell.length_a   1.000
_cell.length_b   1.000
_cell.length_c   1.000
_cell.angle_alpha   90.00
_cell.angle_beta   90.00
_cell.angle_gamma   90.00
#
_symmetry.space_group_name_H-M   'P 1'
#
loop_
_entity.id
_entity.type
_entity.pdbx_description
1 polymer ?
#
loop_
_entity_poly.entity_id
_entity_poly.type
_entity_poly.pdbx_seq_one_letter_code
_entity_poly.pdbx_strand_id
1 'polypeptide(L)'
;MTRQNWYWDLNMPFKKIKQILAREDDPRFSRIAGTLLARVPDPKQVFALITPTAFCRRYQAIENEIKLDEWTKERVAFWKATYLRLSKELQEKGERIRKPEVVELDDFDRVLIEKVKQCRKAAAMSQKELAQFMGYSQQFISGIETGREKITMDFLKKLAQITEQRIDLTVEKASKS
;
A
#
# COMPACT_ATOMS: atom_id res chain seq x y z
N MET A 1 29.43 18.80 -7.54
CA MET A 1 28.23 17.96 -7.27
C MET A 1 28.01 17.90 -5.77
N THR A 2 27.05 18.68 -5.27
CA THR A 2 26.67 18.75 -3.86
C THR A 2 26.18 17.37 -3.43
N ARG A 3 26.91 16.69 -2.55
CA ARG A 3 26.43 15.45 -1.91
C ARG A 3 25.20 15.81 -1.11
N GLN A 4 24.02 15.59 -1.69
CA GLN A 4 22.74 15.89 -1.07
C GLN A 4 22.67 15.07 0.22
N ASN A 5 22.79 15.74 1.37
CA ASN A 5 22.74 15.11 2.68
C ASN A 5 21.29 14.74 2.97
N TRP A 6 20.76 13.70 2.33
CA TRP A 6 19.34 13.32 2.39
C TRP A 6 18.84 12.98 3.81
N TYR A 7 19.76 12.77 4.75
CA TYR A 7 19.50 12.34 6.12
C TYR A 7 19.64 13.47 7.18
N TRP A 8 19.66 14.74 6.75
CA TRP A 8 19.92 15.89 7.62
C TRP A 8 18.97 16.02 8.83
N ASP A 9 17.73 15.54 8.72
CA ASP A 9 16.67 15.60 9.74
C ASP A 9 16.60 14.34 10.64
N LEU A 10 17.34 13.29 10.32
CA LEU A 10 17.30 12.03 11.08
C LEU A 10 18.05 12.12 12.42
N ASN A 11 18.73 13.23 12.69
CA ASN A 11 19.51 13.50 13.90
C ASN A 11 20.36 12.29 14.35
N MET A 12 21.03 11.62 13.40
CA MET A 12 21.90 10.48 13.68
C MET A 12 23.09 10.39 12.72
N PRO A 13 24.22 9.79 13.15
CA PRO A 13 25.38 9.62 12.28
C PRO A 13 25.12 8.69 11.10
N PHE A 14 25.68 9.01 9.94
CA PHE A 14 25.51 8.19 8.72
C PHE A 14 25.95 6.73 8.89
N LYS A 15 26.94 6.46 9.74
CA LYS A 15 27.36 5.09 10.09
C LYS A 15 26.21 4.29 10.72
N LYS A 16 25.41 4.92 11.58
CA LYS A 16 24.25 4.30 12.24
C LYS A 16 23.10 4.08 11.24
N ILE A 17 22.89 5.03 10.33
CA ILE A 17 21.93 4.90 9.22
C ILE A 17 22.27 3.67 8.37
N LYS A 18 23.55 3.52 7.96
CA LYS A 18 24.00 2.35 7.20
C LYS A 18 23.76 1.03 7.95
N GLN A 19 24.01 0.99 9.25
CA GLN A 19 23.75 -0.20 10.06
C GLN A 19 22.27 -0.57 10.11
N ILE A 20 21.38 0.42 10.18
CA ILE A 20 19.93 0.18 10.15
C ILE A 20 19.50 -0.31 8.76
N LEU A 21 19.96 0.34 7.69
CA LEU A 21 19.61 -0.03 6.31
C LEU A 21 20.24 -1.37 5.85
N ALA A 22 21.27 -1.86 6.53
CA ALA A 22 21.81 -3.19 6.30
C ALA A 22 20.95 -4.33 6.91
N ARG A 23 19.97 -3.99 7.77
CA ARG A 23 19.21 -4.92 8.59
C ARG A 23 17.71 -4.77 8.35
N GLU A 24 17.14 -5.62 7.49
CA GLU A 24 15.71 -5.56 7.15
C GLU A 24 14.76 -5.83 8.33
N ASP A 25 15.29 -6.48 9.38
CA ASP A 25 14.64 -6.79 10.65
C ASP A 25 14.62 -5.61 11.63
N ASP A 26 15.43 -4.55 11.41
CA ASP A 26 15.43 -3.39 12.31
C ASP A 26 14.06 -2.68 12.22
N PRO A 27 13.39 -2.39 13.35
CA PRO A 27 12.11 -1.71 13.38
C PRO A 27 12.10 -0.34 12.67
N ARG A 28 13.27 0.31 12.56
CA ARG A 28 13.44 1.62 11.92
C ARG A 28 13.77 1.52 10.43
N PHE A 29 13.99 0.30 9.91
CA PHE A 29 14.39 0.08 8.52
C PHE A 29 13.44 0.78 7.55
N SER A 30 12.14 0.50 7.64
CA SER A 30 11.15 1.03 6.69
C SER A 30 11.06 2.55 6.72
N ARG A 31 11.11 3.16 7.91
CA ARG A 31 11.11 4.62 8.07
C ARG A 31 12.32 5.26 7.38
N ILE A 32 13.53 4.79 7.69
CA ILE A 32 14.76 5.36 7.13
C ILE A 32 14.85 5.10 5.62
N ALA A 33 14.45 3.90 5.17
CA ALA A 33 14.38 3.58 3.75
C ALA A 33 13.34 4.45 3.05
N GLY A 34 12.19 4.73 3.66
CA GLY A 34 11.19 5.66 3.14
C GLY A 34 11.77 7.05 2.93
N THR A 35 12.46 7.61 3.92
CA THR A 35 13.16 8.89 3.80
C THR A 35 14.21 8.89 2.68
N LEU A 36 15.00 7.81 2.57
CA LEU A 36 15.99 7.64 1.50
C LEU A 36 15.31 7.69 0.13
N LEU A 37 14.26 6.90 -0.08
CA LEU A 37 13.56 6.79 -1.37
C LEU A 37 12.75 8.05 -1.73
N ALA A 38 12.21 8.76 -0.74
CA ALA A 38 11.53 10.03 -0.95
C ALA A 38 12.46 11.09 -1.54
N ARG A 39 13.75 11.08 -1.13
CA ARG A 39 14.69 12.18 -1.40
C ARG A 39 15.75 11.85 -2.43
N VAL A 40 16.08 10.57 -2.62
CA VAL A 40 17.11 10.12 -3.57
C VAL A 40 16.41 9.42 -4.73
N PRO A 41 16.40 9.99 -5.95
CA PRO A 41 15.78 9.36 -7.11
C PRO A 41 16.67 8.32 -7.80
N ASP A 42 17.97 8.30 -7.49
CA ASP A 42 18.94 7.45 -8.17
C ASP A 42 18.96 6.03 -7.56
N PRO A 43 18.54 4.99 -8.30
CA PRO A 43 18.56 3.61 -7.83
C PRO A 43 19.95 3.13 -7.42
N LYS A 44 21.02 3.59 -8.07
CA LYS A 44 22.38 3.15 -7.74
C LYS A 44 22.77 3.60 -6.34
N GLN A 45 22.41 4.83 -5.97
CA GLN A 45 22.68 5.36 -4.62
C GLN A 45 21.82 4.67 -3.56
N VAL A 46 20.56 4.37 -3.87
CA VAL A 46 19.66 3.65 -2.96
C VAL A 46 20.15 2.23 -2.73
N PHE A 47 20.40 1.47 -3.80
CA PHE A 47 20.82 0.07 -3.70
C PHE A 47 22.28 -0.13 -3.26
N ALA A 48 23.05 0.95 -3.14
CA ALA A 48 24.32 0.94 -2.41
C ALA A 48 24.13 0.89 -0.88
N LEU A 49 22.91 1.15 -0.38
CA LEU A 49 22.59 1.20 1.05
C LEU A 49 21.61 0.10 1.49
N ILE A 50 20.67 -0.28 0.61
CA ILE A 50 19.70 -1.36 0.86
C ILE A 50 19.83 -2.46 -0.21
N THR A 51 19.67 -3.72 0.18
CA THR A 51 19.67 -4.81 -0.80
C THR A 51 18.37 -4.81 -1.62
N PRO A 52 18.39 -5.22 -2.91
CA PRO A 52 17.17 -5.36 -3.71
C PRO A 52 16.14 -6.29 -3.06
N THR A 53 16.60 -7.37 -2.44
CA THR A 53 15.74 -8.32 -1.71
C THR A 53 15.05 -7.66 -0.51
N ALA A 54 15.80 -6.92 0.32
CA ALA A 54 15.23 -6.22 1.47
C ALA A 54 14.24 -5.12 1.06
N PHE A 55 14.58 -4.38 0.00
CA PHE A 55 13.69 -3.40 -0.61
C PHE A 55 12.36 -4.04 -1.01
N CYS A 56 12.39 -5.14 -1.75
CA CYS A 56 11.17 -5.82 -2.21
C CYS A 56 10.37 -6.43 -1.06
N ARG A 57 11.01 -7.08 -0.08
CA ARG A 57 10.32 -7.69 1.08
C ARG A 57 9.61 -6.68 1.96
N ARG A 58 10.18 -5.47 2.09
CA ARG A 58 9.64 -4.40 2.95
C ARG A 58 8.94 -3.30 2.16
N TYR A 59 8.74 -3.47 0.86
CA TYR A 59 8.28 -2.42 -0.05
C TYR A 59 6.99 -1.75 0.43
N GLN A 60 5.99 -2.51 0.87
CA GLN A 60 4.72 -1.93 1.33
C GLN A 60 4.88 -0.98 2.52
N ALA A 61 5.74 -1.34 3.47
CA ALA A 61 6.01 -0.49 4.63
C ALA A 61 6.82 0.76 4.21
N ILE A 62 7.78 0.61 3.30
CA ILE A 62 8.54 1.73 2.75
C ILE A 62 7.63 2.67 1.97
N GLU A 63 6.73 2.14 1.14
CA GLU A 63 5.78 2.91 0.33
C GLU A 63 4.87 3.76 1.21
N ASN A 64 4.40 3.21 2.35
CA ASN A 64 3.59 3.95 3.31
C ASN A 64 4.37 5.12 3.92
N GLU A 65 5.66 4.94 4.22
CA GLU A 65 6.53 6.00 4.74
C GLU A 65 6.77 7.11 3.71
N ILE A 66 6.94 6.76 2.43
CA ILE A 66 7.06 7.75 1.34
C ILE A 66 5.76 8.55 1.23
N LYS A 67 4.60 7.88 1.26
CA LYS A 67 3.27 8.51 1.13
C LYS A 67 2.92 9.51 2.25
N LEU A 68 3.61 9.46 3.40
CA LEU A 68 3.42 10.46 4.46
C LEU A 68 3.89 11.85 4.05
N ASP A 69 4.77 11.95 3.05
CA ASP A 69 5.25 13.22 2.51
C ASP A 69 4.45 13.58 1.24
N GLU A 70 3.63 14.62 1.35
CA GLU A 70 2.64 15.03 0.35
C GLU A 70 3.25 15.38 -1.02
N TRP A 71 4.55 15.72 -1.04
CA TRP A 71 5.30 16.14 -2.23
C TRP A 71 5.96 14.98 -3.00
N THR A 72 5.72 13.72 -2.62
CA THR A 72 6.46 12.56 -3.15
C THR A 72 5.69 11.70 -4.16
N LYS A 73 4.54 12.15 -4.68
CA LYS A 73 3.68 11.34 -5.58
C LYS A 73 4.44 10.73 -6.77
N GLU A 74 5.30 11.52 -7.43
CA GLU A 74 6.14 11.04 -8.53
C GLU A 74 7.18 10.00 -8.07
N ARG A 75 7.71 10.15 -6.87
CA ARG A 75 8.66 9.19 -6.27
C ARG A 75 7.98 7.88 -5.95
N VAL A 76 6.76 7.90 -5.41
CA VAL A 76 5.98 6.69 -5.15
C VAL A 76 5.77 5.91 -6.45
N ALA A 77 5.35 6.58 -7.53
CA ALA A 77 5.15 5.94 -8.83
C ALA A 77 6.45 5.33 -9.38
N PHE A 78 7.55 6.09 -9.35
CA PHE A 78 8.87 5.63 -9.79
C PHE A 78 9.36 4.39 -9.01
N TRP A 79 9.26 4.44 -7.68
CA TRP A 79 9.69 3.32 -6.84
C TRP A 79 8.77 2.11 -6.95
N LYS A 80 7.49 2.33 -7.25
CA LYS A 80 6.54 1.25 -7.57
C LYS A 80 6.91 0.53 -8.86
N ALA A 81 7.25 1.26 -9.92
CA ALA A 81 7.75 0.66 -11.15
C ALA A 81 9.05 -0.13 -10.92
N THR A 82 9.98 0.44 -10.14
CA THR A 82 11.24 -0.24 -9.78
C THR A 82 10.99 -1.52 -8.96
N TYR A 83 10.08 -1.46 -7.99
CA TYR A 83 9.65 -2.61 -7.20
C TYR A 83 9.08 -3.74 -8.07
N LEU A 84 8.16 -3.42 -8.98
CA LEU A 84 7.54 -4.41 -9.86
C LEU A 84 8.57 -5.13 -10.72
N ARG A 85 9.55 -4.39 -11.28
CA ARG A 85 10.65 -4.97 -12.06
C ARG A 85 11.52 -5.90 -11.20
N LEU A 86 12.02 -5.43 -10.06
CA LEU A 86 12.93 -6.20 -9.21
C LEU A 86 12.26 -7.43 -8.58
N SER A 87 11.00 -7.29 -8.18
CA SER A 87 10.22 -8.39 -7.61
C SER A 87 10.09 -9.54 -8.62
N LYS A 88 9.83 -9.22 -9.90
CA LYS A 88 9.79 -10.21 -10.98
C LYS A 88 11.15 -10.90 -11.18
N GLU A 89 12.23 -10.13 -11.27
CA GLU A 89 13.59 -10.65 -11.44
C GLU A 89 14.02 -11.58 -10.28
N LEU A 90 13.59 -11.27 -9.05
CA LEU A 90 13.89 -12.07 -7.87
C LEU A 90 13.04 -13.35 -7.82
N GLN A 91 11.77 -13.28 -8.20
CA GLN A 91 10.90 -14.45 -8.33
C GLN A 91 11.41 -15.44 -9.38
N GLU A 92 11.87 -14.95 -10.53
CA GLU A 92 12.50 -15.78 -11.58
C GLU A 92 13.77 -16.49 -11.08
N LYS A 93 14.49 -15.87 -10.14
CA LYS A 93 15.66 -16.46 -9.46
C LYS A 93 15.31 -17.40 -8.31
N GLY A 94 14.02 -17.67 -8.07
CA GLY A 94 13.55 -18.56 -7.01
C GLY A 94 13.48 -17.93 -5.62
N GLU A 95 13.66 -16.61 -5.50
CA GLU A 95 13.48 -15.93 -4.22
C GLU A 95 11.99 -15.77 -3.87
N ARG A 96 11.64 -16.16 -2.64
CA ARG A 96 10.28 -16.00 -2.11
C ARG A 96 10.02 -14.54 -1.75
N ILE A 97 9.60 -13.75 -2.74
CA ILE A 97 9.12 -12.39 -2.53
C ILE A 97 7.60 -12.44 -2.49
N ARG A 98 7.02 -12.16 -1.30
CA ARG A 98 5.57 -11.98 -1.16
C ARG A 98 5.18 -10.75 -1.99
N LYS A 99 4.60 -10.98 -3.16
CA LYS A 99 4.00 -9.92 -3.98
C LYS A 99 2.92 -9.24 -3.11
N PRO A 100 2.94 -7.92 -2.87
CA PRO A 100 1.70 -7.24 -2.55
C PRO A 100 0.84 -7.48 -3.79
N GLU A 101 -0.28 -8.15 -3.59
CA GLU A 101 -1.27 -8.34 -4.63
C GLU A 101 -1.70 -6.93 -5.04
N VAL A 102 -1.06 -6.38 -6.08
CA VAL A 102 -1.57 -5.19 -6.76
C VAL A 102 -2.79 -5.73 -7.48
N VAL A 103 -3.90 -5.85 -6.76
CA VAL A 103 -5.20 -6.01 -7.37
C VAL A 103 -5.41 -4.69 -8.09
N GLU A 104 -5.18 -4.68 -9.40
CA GLU A 104 -5.68 -3.58 -10.20
C GLU A 104 -7.20 -3.62 -10.05
N LEU A 105 -7.73 -2.72 -9.22
CA LEU A 105 -9.17 -2.56 -9.07
C LEU A 105 -9.71 -2.14 -10.43
N ASP A 106 -10.47 -3.03 -11.05
CA ASP A 106 -11.22 -2.71 -12.24
C ASP A 106 -12.35 -1.71 -11.90
N ASP A 107 -13.01 -1.20 -12.93
CA ASP A 107 -14.08 -0.22 -12.74
C ASP A 107 -15.25 -0.80 -11.92
N PHE A 108 -15.49 -2.11 -12.03
CA PHE A 108 -16.54 -2.80 -11.29
C PHE A 108 -16.22 -2.84 -9.79
N ASP A 109 -15.00 -3.22 -9.41
CA ASP A 109 -14.53 -3.24 -8.03
C ASP A 109 -14.63 -1.87 -7.38
N ARG A 110 -14.29 -0.80 -8.11
CA ARG A 110 -14.38 0.58 -7.62
C ARG A 110 -15.82 0.99 -7.31
N VAL A 111 -16.73 0.73 -8.24
CA VAL A 111 -18.16 1.02 -8.07
C VAL A 111 -18.71 0.23 -6.87
N LEU A 112 -18.33 -1.05 -6.74
CA LEU A 112 -18.77 -1.90 -5.65
C LEU A 112 -18.27 -1.40 -4.29
N ILE A 113 -16.98 -1.05 -4.19
CA ILE A 113 -16.37 -0.52 -2.96
C ILE A 113 -17.06 0.78 -2.52
N GLU A 114 -17.32 1.70 -3.46
CA GLU A 114 -18.03 2.94 -3.13
C GLU A 114 -19.47 2.69 -2.70
N LYS A 115 -20.15 1.71 -3.31
CA LYS A 115 -21.49 1.33 -2.88
C LYS A 115 -21.50 0.81 -1.44
N VAL A 116 -20.51 -0.01 -1.05
CA VAL A 116 -20.36 -0.48 0.34
C VAL A 116 -20.19 0.69 1.31
N LYS A 117 -19.32 1.65 0.99
CA LYS A 117 -19.11 2.86 1.81
C LYS A 117 -20.39 3.67 1.95
N GLN A 118 -21.14 3.84 0.87
CA GLN A 118 -22.40 4.58 0.86
C GLN A 118 -23.43 3.90 1.77
N CYS A 119 -23.63 2.59 1.66
CA CYS A 119 -24.57 1.86 2.51
C CYS A 119 -24.23 2.01 3.99
N ARG A 120 -22.95 1.88 4.35
CA ARG A 120 -22.49 2.07 5.74
C ARG A 120 -22.76 3.49 6.24
N LYS A 121 -22.42 4.50 5.45
CA LYS A 121 -22.62 5.92 5.83
C LYS A 121 -24.10 6.29 5.90
N ALA A 122 -24.93 5.74 5.01
CA ALA A 122 -26.38 5.94 5.03
C ALA A 122 -27.02 5.36 6.31
N ALA A 123 -26.48 4.26 6.82
CA ALA A 123 -26.85 3.70 8.12
C ALA A 123 -26.16 4.41 9.32
N ALA A 124 -25.47 5.53 9.09
CA ALA A 124 -24.72 6.29 10.10
C ALA A 124 -23.69 5.47 10.91
N MET A 125 -23.16 4.39 10.34
CA MET A 125 -22.22 3.51 11.02
C MET A 125 -20.76 3.88 10.75
N SER A 126 -19.91 3.76 11.77
CA SER A 126 -18.45 3.69 11.61
C SER A 126 -18.02 2.33 11.06
N GLN A 127 -16.78 2.24 10.55
CA GLN A 127 -16.22 0.96 10.11
C GLN A 127 -16.15 -0.07 11.26
N LYS A 128 -15.91 0.40 12.48
CA LYS A 128 -15.84 -0.45 13.68
C LYS A 128 -17.21 -1.03 14.03
N GLU A 129 -18.25 -0.21 13.98
CA GLU A 129 -19.63 -0.65 14.25
C GLU A 129 -20.10 -1.65 13.20
N LEU A 130 -19.90 -1.34 11.91
CA LEU A 130 -20.25 -2.29 10.85
C LEU A 130 -19.51 -3.63 11.02
N ALA A 131 -18.21 -3.59 11.33
CA ALA A 131 -17.43 -4.79 11.59
C ALA A 131 -18.03 -5.62 12.73
N GLN A 132 -18.40 -4.97 13.83
CA GLN A 132 -19.01 -5.61 14.99
C GLN A 132 -20.36 -6.28 14.65
N PHE A 133 -21.23 -5.60 13.90
CA PHE A 133 -22.51 -6.18 13.47
C PHE A 133 -22.35 -7.35 12.48
N MET A 134 -21.31 -7.31 11.63
CA MET A 134 -21.06 -8.35 10.64
C MET A 134 -20.22 -9.53 11.16
N GLY A 135 -19.65 -9.43 12.37
CA GLY A 135 -18.72 -10.42 12.91
C GLY A 135 -17.34 -10.41 12.24
N TYR A 136 -16.92 -9.26 11.71
CA TYR A 136 -15.60 -9.06 11.10
C TYR A 136 -14.70 -8.17 11.96
N SER A 137 -13.41 -8.11 11.64
CA SER A 137 -12.50 -7.13 12.21
C SER A 137 -12.66 -5.76 11.53
N GLN A 138 -12.39 -4.67 12.25
CA GLN A 138 -12.40 -3.34 11.65
C GLN A 138 -11.36 -3.23 10.51
N GLN A 139 -10.25 -3.95 10.61
CA GLN A 139 -9.22 -4.03 9.57
C GLN A 139 -9.75 -4.69 8.31
N PHE A 140 -10.59 -5.71 8.42
CA PHE A 140 -11.22 -6.36 7.27
C PHE A 140 -12.18 -5.41 6.54
N ILE A 141 -13.03 -4.67 7.28
CA ILE A 141 -13.91 -3.65 6.68
C ILE A 141 -13.09 -2.54 6.02
N SER A 142 -12.02 -2.06 6.68
CA SER A 142 -11.08 -1.10 6.08
C SER A 142 -10.41 -1.68 4.82
N GLY A 143 -10.05 -2.95 4.83
CA GLY A 143 -9.50 -3.69 3.70
C GLY A 143 -10.45 -3.69 2.51
N ILE A 144 -11.73 -3.99 2.73
CA ILE A 144 -12.79 -3.92 1.72
C ILE A 144 -12.91 -2.49 1.17
N GLU A 145 -13.06 -1.48 2.04
CA GLU A 145 -13.27 -0.09 1.62
C GLU A 145 -12.06 0.53 0.92
N THR A 146 -10.89 -0.10 1.02
CA THR A 146 -9.65 0.31 0.34
C THR A 146 -9.29 -0.58 -0.84
N GLY A 147 -10.12 -1.59 -1.15
CA GLY A 147 -9.88 -2.55 -2.24
C GLY A 147 -8.72 -3.51 -1.99
N ARG A 148 -8.27 -3.65 -0.73
CA ARG A 148 -7.27 -4.65 -0.31
C ARG A 148 -7.89 -6.02 -0.07
N GLU A 149 -9.18 -6.06 0.25
CA GLU A 149 -9.93 -7.30 0.45
C GLU A 149 -11.04 -7.40 -0.60
N LYS A 150 -11.23 -8.59 -1.15
CA LYS A 150 -12.31 -8.85 -2.11
C LYS A 150 -13.66 -8.92 -1.40
N ILE A 151 -14.66 -8.31 -2.01
CA ILE A 151 -16.04 -8.34 -1.53
C ILE A 151 -16.69 -9.63 -2.01
N THR A 152 -17.21 -10.41 -1.07
CA THR A 152 -17.96 -11.64 -1.38
C THR A 152 -19.46 -11.36 -1.46
N MET A 153 -20.21 -12.23 -2.13
CA MET A 153 -21.68 -12.15 -2.15
C MET A 153 -22.29 -12.28 -0.75
N ASP A 154 -21.71 -13.11 0.11
CA ASP A 154 -22.15 -13.24 1.52
C ASP A 154 -21.98 -11.92 2.28
N PHE A 155 -20.87 -11.22 2.04
CA PHE A 155 -20.65 -9.89 2.60
C PHE A 155 -21.74 -8.91 2.17
N LEU A 156 -22.05 -8.84 0.87
CA LEU A 156 -23.09 -7.94 0.34
C LEU A 156 -24.47 -8.27 0.91
N LYS A 157 -24.80 -9.55 1.05
CA LYS A 157 -26.05 -10.01 1.65
C LYS A 157 -26.17 -9.54 3.11
N LYS A 158 -25.13 -9.74 3.91
CA LYS A 158 -25.09 -9.28 5.31
C LYS A 158 -25.14 -7.76 5.41
N LEU A 159 -24.44 -7.06 4.52
CA LEU A 159 -24.44 -5.60 4.48
C LEU A 159 -25.86 -5.08 4.26
N ALA A 160 -26.55 -5.57 3.22
CA ALA A 160 -27.92 -5.17 2.91
C ALA A 160 -28.88 -5.42 4.09
N GLN A 161 -28.72 -6.57 4.78
CA GLN A 161 -29.53 -6.90 5.95
C GLN A 161 -29.28 -5.97 7.14
N ILE A 162 -28.02 -5.61 7.43
CA ILE A 162 -27.65 -4.79 8.59
C ILE A 162 -27.93 -3.32 8.35
N THR A 163 -27.67 -2.82 7.15
CA THR A 163 -27.84 -1.39 6.84
C THR A 163 -29.27 -1.08 6.39
N GLU A 164 -30.10 -2.10 6.16
CA GLU A 164 -31.44 -1.99 5.57
C GLU A 164 -31.42 -1.20 4.24
N GLN A 165 -30.31 -1.31 3.50
CA GLN A 165 -30.10 -0.57 2.26
C GLN A 165 -30.22 -1.52 1.07
N ARG A 166 -30.83 -1.01 0.00
CA ARG A 166 -30.81 -1.67 -1.30
C ARG A 166 -29.43 -1.49 -1.96
N ILE A 167 -28.84 -2.60 -2.39
CA ILE A 167 -27.58 -2.61 -3.12
C ILE A 167 -27.88 -2.86 -4.61
N ASP A 168 -27.89 -1.79 -5.39
CA ASP A 168 -27.90 -1.84 -6.86
C ASP A 168 -26.52 -1.45 -7.40
N LEU A 169 -26.07 -2.16 -8.43
CA LEU A 169 -24.80 -1.93 -9.11
C LEU A 169 -25.06 -1.77 -10.60
N THR A 170 -24.61 -0.65 -11.15
CA THR A 170 -24.63 -0.38 -12.60
C THR A 170 -23.21 -0.12 -13.03
N VAL A 171 -22.74 -0.87 -14.03
CA VAL A 171 -21.40 -0.70 -14.59
C VAL A 171 -21.55 -0.51 -16.09
N GLU A 172 -21.04 0.62 -16.58
CA GLU A 172 -20.98 0.90 -18.00
C GLU A 172 -19.67 0.36 -18.57
N LYS A 173 -19.76 -0.28 -19.74
CA LYS A 173 -18.56 -0.73 -20.44
C LYS A 173 -17.81 0.51 -20.91
N ALA A 174 -16.59 0.72 -20.44
CA ALA A 174 -15.75 1.79 -20.97
C ALA A 174 -15.63 1.63 -22.50
N SER A 175 -16.17 2.60 -23.25
CA SER A 175 -15.96 2.72 -24.68
C SER A 175 -14.46 2.88 -24.90
N LYS A 176 -13.83 1.93 -25.59
CA LYS A 176 -12.45 2.09 -26.06
C LYS A 176 -12.42 3.31 -26.98
N SER A 177 -11.84 4.42 -26.52
CA SER A 177 -11.36 5.50 -27.39
C SER A 177 -9.99 5.15 -27.94
#